data_AF-A0A2V7CVL1-F1
#
_entry.id   AF-A0A2V7CVL1-F1
#
_cell.length_a   1.000
_cell.length_b   1.000
_cell.length_c   1.000
_cell.angle_alpha   90.00
_cell.angle_beta   90.00
_cell.angle_gamma   90.00
#
_symmetry.space_group_name_H-M   'P 1'
#
loop_
_entity.id
_entity.type
_entity.pdbx_description
1 polymer ?
#
loop_
_entity_poly.entity_id
_entity_poly.type
_entity_poly.pdbx_seq_one_letter_code
_entity_poly.pdbx_strand_id
1 'polypeptide(L)'
;MREDFDERARNKVGLLKLRAMYQAESWPDWVDQDDDDALCPIVGKPEDIHIVVTGGPGKHSAFVPTFGTSKSVTRKIEIRA
;
A
#
# COMPACT_ATOMS: atom_id res chain seq x y z
N MET A 1 10.24 -8.19 -7.02
CA MET A 1 10.28 -7.71 -5.61
C MET A 1 9.03 -6.91 -5.26
N ARG A 2 8.72 -5.79 -5.95
CA ARG A 2 7.49 -5.03 -5.69
C ARG A 2 6.22 -5.84 -5.98
N GLU A 3 6.18 -6.56 -7.10
CA GLU A 3 5.06 -7.45 -7.45
C GLU A 3 4.85 -8.55 -6.41
N ASP A 4 5.92 -9.28 -6.05
CA ASP A 4 5.86 -10.31 -4.99
C ASP A 4 5.39 -9.75 -3.63
N PHE A 5 5.81 -8.53 -3.27
CA PHE A 5 5.32 -7.88 -2.06
C PHE A 5 3.84 -7.52 -2.18
N ASP A 6 3.42 -6.92 -3.29
CA ASP A 6 2.01 -6.57 -3.53
C ASP A 6 1.10 -7.81 -3.42
N GLU A 7 1.48 -8.91 -4.07
CA GLU A 7 0.72 -10.17 -4.07
C GLU A 7 0.58 -10.76 -2.67
N ARG A 8 1.66 -10.76 -1.88
CA ARG A 8 1.67 -11.36 -0.53
C ARG A 8 1.05 -10.48 0.54
N ALA A 9 0.98 -9.17 0.31
CA ALA A 9 0.53 -8.21 1.33
C ALA A 9 -0.98 -7.91 1.23
N ARG A 10 -1.68 -8.49 0.24
CA ARG A 10 -3.14 -8.34 0.10
C ARG A 10 -3.88 -8.94 1.29
N ASN A 11 -5.00 -8.31 1.64
CA ASN A 11 -5.91 -8.83 2.66
C ASN A 11 -7.24 -9.23 2.04
N LYS A 12 -7.92 -10.18 2.68
CA LYS A 12 -9.29 -10.57 2.31
C LYS A 12 -10.26 -9.41 2.54
N VAL A 13 -11.17 -9.18 1.61
CA VAL A 13 -12.24 -8.19 1.71
C VAL A 13 -13.06 -8.40 2.99
N GLY A 14 -13.41 -9.64 3.33
CA GLY A 14 -14.13 -9.96 4.56
C GLY A 14 -13.41 -9.52 5.84
N LEU A 15 -12.07 -9.51 5.85
CA LEU A 15 -11.29 -9.00 6.99
C LEU A 15 -11.32 -7.48 7.07
N LEU A 16 -11.31 -6.79 5.92
CA LEU A 16 -11.33 -5.33 5.83
C LEU A 16 -12.70 -4.76 6.21
N LYS A 17 -13.80 -5.48 5.90
CA LYS A 17 -15.16 -5.17 6.36
C LYS A 17 -15.28 -4.96 7.87
N LEU A 18 -14.39 -5.58 8.65
CA LEU A 18 -14.34 -5.51 10.11
C LEU A 18 -13.42 -4.39 10.65
N ARG A 19 -13.02 -3.44 9.81
CA ARG A 19 -12.10 -2.34 10.16
C ARG A 19 -12.81 -1.00 10.05
N ALA A 20 -12.30 -0.02 10.80
CA ALA A 20 -12.98 1.26 11.04
C ALA A 20 -13.24 2.11 9.79
N MET A 21 -12.55 1.87 8.67
CA MET A 21 -12.63 2.68 7.45
C MET A 21 -13.37 2.00 6.29
N TYR A 22 -13.96 0.82 6.52
CA TYR A 22 -14.78 0.16 5.50
C TYR A 22 -15.85 1.09 4.93
N GLN A 23 -15.95 1.15 3.60
CA GLN A 23 -16.78 2.07 2.80
C GLN A 23 -16.34 3.55 2.72
N ALA A 24 -15.29 3.96 3.42
CA ALA A 24 -14.63 5.26 3.21
C ALA A 24 -13.46 5.16 2.20
N GLU A 25 -13.33 3.99 1.58
CA GLU A 25 -12.22 3.59 0.71
C GLU A 25 -12.44 4.00 -0.74
N SER A 26 -11.35 4.13 -1.51
CA SER A 26 -11.39 4.19 -2.98
C SER A 26 -10.64 2.98 -3.56
N TRP A 27 -11.23 1.80 -3.39
CA TRP A 27 -10.66 0.57 -3.93
C TRP A 27 -10.76 0.55 -5.47
N PRO A 28 -9.84 -0.14 -6.15
CA PRO A 28 -9.94 -0.32 -7.59
C PRO A 28 -11.23 -1.05 -7.98
N ASP A 29 -11.82 -0.67 -9.11
CA ASP A 29 -13.10 -1.24 -9.61
C ASP A 29 -13.06 -2.76 -9.86
N TRP A 30 -11.86 -3.35 -9.96
CA TRP A 30 -11.68 -4.78 -10.18
C TRP A 30 -11.75 -5.61 -8.88
N VAL A 31 -11.80 -4.98 -7.71
CA VAL A 31 -11.98 -5.67 -6.42
C VAL A 31 -13.46 -5.97 -6.22
N ASP A 32 -13.82 -7.25 -6.22
CA ASP A 32 -15.17 -7.70 -5.85
C ASP A 32 -15.37 -7.48 -4.34
N GLN A 33 -16.24 -6.54 -3.98
CA GLN A 33 -16.53 -6.20 -2.58
C GLN A 33 -17.57 -7.14 -1.95
N ASP A 34 -18.30 -7.90 -2.77
CA ASP A 34 -19.32 -8.83 -2.31
C ASP A 34 -18.73 -10.21 -1.98
N ASP A 35 -17.57 -10.55 -2.55
CA ASP A 35 -16.79 -11.75 -2.21
C ASP A 35 -15.85 -11.50 -1.02
N ASP A 36 -16.13 -12.12 0.13
CA ASP A 36 -15.30 -12.00 1.34
C ASP A 36 -13.91 -12.62 1.20
N ASP A 37 -13.73 -13.56 0.27
CA ASP A 37 -12.44 -14.21 -0.02
C ASP A 37 -11.61 -13.45 -1.07
N ALA A 38 -12.21 -12.46 -1.75
CA ALA A 38 -11.49 -11.62 -2.69
C ALA A 38 -10.32 -10.89 -2.00
N LEU A 39 -9.21 -10.73 -2.73
CA LEU A 39 -8.01 -10.09 -2.24
C LEU A 39 -8.00 -8.61 -2.62
N CYS A 40 -8.08 -7.74 -1.62
CA CYS A 40 -7.90 -6.31 -1.79
C CYS A 40 -6.40 -5.95 -1.80
N PRO A 41 -5.92 -5.20 -2.80
CA PRO A 41 -4.53 -4.77 -2.85
C PRO A 41 -4.25 -3.67 -1.82
N ILE A 42 -2.98 -3.48 -1.47
CA ILE A 42 -2.54 -2.34 -0.63
C ILE A 42 -2.47 -1.04 -1.45
N VAL A 43 -2.13 -1.15 -2.74
CA VAL A 43 -2.02 -0.02 -3.68
C VAL A 43 -2.69 -0.35 -5.00
N GLY A 44 -3.08 0.66 -5.78
CA GLY A 44 -3.75 0.42 -7.07
C GLY A 44 -2.84 -0.23 -8.13
N LYS A 45 -1.52 -0.06 -8.03
CA LYS A 45 -0.53 -0.68 -8.91
C LYS A 45 0.77 -0.99 -8.16
N PRO A 46 1.50 -2.09 -8.46
CA PRO A 46 2.76 -2.42 -7.79
C PRO A 46 3.84 -1.32 -7.89
N GLU A 47 3.82 -0.47 -8.92
CA GLU A 47 4.78 0.63 -9.07
C GLU A 47 4.63 1.73 -8.02
N ASP A 48 3.47 1.83 -7.36
CA ASP A 48 3.21 2.79 -6.29
C ASP A 48 3.88 2.38 -4.95
N ILE A 49 4.51 1.20 -4.89
CA ILE A 49 5.25 0.72 -3.71
C ILE A 49 6.69 1.23 -3.75
N HIS A 50 7.04 2.12 -2.82
CA HIS A 50 8.40 2.62 -2.67
C HIS A 50 9.17 1.77 -1.64
N ILE A 51 10.37 1.32 -2.01
CA ILE A 51 11.27 0.57 -1.13
C ILE A 51 12.58 1.37 -1.04
N VAL A 52 12.95 1.75 0.17
CA VAL A 52 14.21 2.47 0.46
C VAL A 52 15.07 1.59 1.35
N VAL A 53 16.31 1.34 0.91
CA VAL A 53 17.30 0.57 1.67
C VAL A 53 18.39 1.54 2.13
N THR A 54 18.41 1.85 3.42
CA THR A 54 19.34 2.84 4.00
C THR A 54 20.59 2.24 4.65
N GLY A 55 20.69 0.91 4.80
CA GLY A 55 21.86 0.26 5.41
C GLY A 55 21.69 -1.25 5.71
N GLY A 56 22.77 -1.89 6.19
CA GLY A 56 23.03 -3.34 6.21
C GLY A 56 22.21 -4.24 7.17
N PRO A 57 22.64 -5.50 7.40
CA PRO A 57 21.83 -6.54 8.04
C PRO A 57 21.35 -6.12 9.44
N GLY A 58 20.04 -5.85 9.53
CA GLY A 58 19.37 -5.41 10.74
C GLY A 58 17.89 -5.78 10.69
N LYS A 59 17.24 -5.81 11.86
CA LYS A 59 15.85 -6.27 12.02
C LYS A 59 14.82 -5.14 11.86
N HIS A 60 15.30 -3.94 11.55
CA HIS A 60 14.50 -2.73 11.57
C HIS A 60 13.90 -2.51 10.19
N SER A 61 12.61 -2.76 10.07
CA SER A 61 11.79 -2.37 8.94
C SER A 61 10.71 -1.43 9.43
N ALA A 62 10.34 -0.45 8.61
CA ALA A 62 9.24 0.45 8.89
C ALA A 62 8.28 0.43 7.70
N PHE A 63 6.99 0.34 8.00
CA PHE A 63 5.94 0.60 7.04
C PHE A 63 5.45 2.03 7.24
N VAL A 64 5.56 2.85 6.19
CA VAL A 64 5.21 4.27 6.21
C VAL A 64 4.10 4.50 5.20
N PRO A 65 2.81 4.47 5.63
CA PRO A 65 1.69 4.69 4.72
C PRO A 65 1.58 6.18 4.34
N THR A 66 0.88 6.45 3.24
CA THR A 66 0.41 7.79 2.90
C THR A 66 -0.89 8.12 3.63
N PHE A 67 -1.43 9.32 3.41
CA PHE A 67 -2.72 9.73 3.96
C PHE A 67 -3.82 9.69 2.89
N GLY A 68 -4.90 8.97 3.17
CA GLY A 68 -6.05 8.86 2.27
C GLY A 68 -5.64 8.37 0.87
N THR A 69 -6.09 9.08 -0.17
CA THR A 69 -5.86 8.73 -1.58
C THR A 69 -4.58 9.32 -2.17
N SER A 70 -3.66 9.80 -1.32
CA SER A 70 -2.42 10.42 -1.78
C SER A 70 -1.36 9.38 -2.17
N LYS A 71 -0.52 9.74 -3.14
CA LYS A 71 0.64 8.94 -3.56
C LYS A 71 1.93 9.48 -2.97
N SER A 72 2.81 8.57 -2.55
CA SER A 72 4.18 8.93 -2.20
C SER A 72 4.94 9.31 -3.46
N VAL A 73 5.78 10.35 -3.38
CA VAL A 73 6.59 10.82 -4.51
C VAL A 73 7.99 11.21 -4.04
N THR A 74 8.97 11.01 -4.91
CA THR A 74 10.33 11.51 -4.70
C THR A 74 10.51 12.81 -5.49
N ARG A 75 10.91 13.88 -4.82
CA ARG A 75 11.25 15.16 -5.44
C ARG A 75 12.65 15.58 -5.03
N LYS A 76 13.41 16.11 -5.98
CA LYS A 76 14.70 16.74 -5.70
C LYS A 76 14.46 17.98 -4.83
N ILE A 77 15.24 18.12 -3.76
CA ILE A 77 15.27 19.32 -2.92
C ILE A 77 16.31 20.28 -3.53
N GLU A 78 15.91 21.51 -3.81
CA GLU A 78 16.82 22.57 -4.24
C GLU A 78 17.31 23.34 -3.00
N ILE A 79 18.62 23.47 -2.84
CA ILE A 79 19.19 24.27 -1.75
C ILE A 79 19.08 25.74 -2.13
N ARG A 80 18.37 26.53 -1.31
CA ARG A 80 18.37 27.99 -1.45
C ARG A 80 19.69 28.53 -0.90
N ALA A 81 20.39 29.31 -1.72
CA ALA A 81 21.56 30.09 -1.32
C ALA A 81 21.16 31.27 -0.42
#